data_AF-A0A7R7I3W8-F1
#
_entry.id   AF-A0A7R7I3W8-F1
#
_cell.length_a   1.000
_cell.length_b   1.000
_cell.length_c   1.000
_cell.angle_alpha   90.00
_cell.angle_beta   90.00
_cell.angle_gamma   90.00
#
_symmetry.space_group_name_H-M   'P 1'
#
loop_
_entity.id
_entity.type
_entity.pdbx_description
1 polymer ?
#
loop_
_entity_poly.entity_id
_entity_poly.type
_entity_poly.pdbx_seq_one_letter_code
_entity_poly.pdbx_strand_id
1 'polypeptide(L)'
;MHFGPHLLLAALEGLVTSAVLALTALGLSLVFGVMRVVNVAHGEFFMLGAVLAWAVSTAISGHPAIGFVAALVIAPLLVGLVALVAERLVLRRLNYNPEGTIVATIGMLYIIQQLALTFYGPEARPVEPPFSYRILLPWFGYSGYKLSVVAASAILLVITWLVLTRTKIGLIMRATQYDRETAQAFGIPVERVYAGVFAVGAMLAAIAAVLIVPISQAHYLMGQDPLLLSFIVVIIGGLGSLRGTIVAAVLIGLSDGIVSMFFSPTLAKIIATLVVAMVLVFRPQGLFGTTSR
;
A
#
# COMPACT_ATOMS: atom_id res chain seq x y z
N MET A 1 -28.77 -24.25 -8.66
CA MET A 1 -28.61 -22.88 -8.13
C MET A 1 -27.21 -22.77 -7.50
N HIS A 2 -26.21 -22.32 -8.26
CA HIS A 2 -24.78 -22.33 -7.85
C HIS A 2 -24.24 -20.95 -7.46
N PHE A 3 -25.09 -19.99 -7.08
CA PHE A 3 -24.65 -18.62 -6.80
C PHE A 3 -23.83 -18.49 -5.51
N GLY A 4 -24.17 -19.27 -4.46
CA GLY A 4 -23.50 -19.22 -3.16
C GLY A 4 -21.99 -19.50 -3.20
N PRO A 5 -21.54 -20.61 -3.82
CA PRO A 5 -20.11 -20.91 -3.96
C PRO A 5 -19.32 -19.85 -4.74
N HIS A 6 -19.90 -19.26 -5.79
CA HIS A 6 -19.26 -18.20 -6.56
C HIS A 6 -19.15 -16.89 -5.76
N LEU A 7 -20.18 -16.53 -4.99
CA LEU A 7 -20.14 -15.37 -4.10
C LEU A 7 -19.08 -15.55 -3.01
N LEU A 8 -19.00 -16.74 -2.40
CA LEU A 8 -17.96 -17.04 -1.41
C LEU A 8 -16.56 -16.90 -2.02
N LEU A 9 -16.33 -17.45 -3.21
CA LEU A 9 -15.05 -17.32 -3.91
C LEU A 9 -14.73 -15.85 -4.20
N ALA A 10 -15.70 -15.08 -4.70
CA ALA A 10 -15.54 -13.66 -4.98
C ALA A 10 -15.22 -12.84 -3.72
N ALA A 11 -15.85 -13.17 -2.60
CA ALA A 11 -15.56 -12.55 -1.31
C ALA A 11 -14.14 -12.88 -0.83
N LEU A 12 -13.68 -14.12 -1.01
CA LEU A 12 -12.30 -14.51 -0.65
C LEU A 12 -11.26 -13.79 -1.51
N GLU A 13 -11.47 -13.69 -2.83
CA GLU A 13 -10.60 -12.92 -3.73
C GLU A 13 -10.61 -11.43 -3.36
N GLY A 14 -11.79 -10.86 -3.10
CA GLY A 14 -11.92 -9.48 -2.65
C GLY A 14 -11.22 -9.23 -1.31
N LEU A 15 -11.20 -10.21 -0.41
CA LEU A 15 -10.51 -10.11 0.87
C LEU A 15 -8.98 -10.06 0.69
N VAL A 16 -8.41 -10.84 -0.24
CA VAL A 16 -6.98 -10.75 -0.59
C VAL A 16 -6.65 -9.36 -1.12
N THR A 17 -7.45 -8.85 -2.07
CA THR A 17 -7.30 -7.51 -2.62
C THR A 17 -7.40 -6.45 -1.53
N SER A 18 -8.42 -6.53 -0.66
CA SER A 18 -8.60 -5.65 0.48
C SER A 18 -7.40 -5.65 1.42
N ALA A 19 -6.82 -6.82 1.71
CA ALA A 19 -5.71 -6.95 2.64
C ALA A 19 -4.44 -6.26 2.11
N VAL A 20 -4.10 -6.48 0.84
CA VAL A 20 -2.94 -5.86 0.18
C VAL A 20 -3.19 -4.35 0.00
N LEU A 21 -4.39 -3.98 -0.45
CA LEU A 21 -4.80 -2.59 -0.62
C LEU A 21 -4.78 -1.82 0.70
N ALA A 22 -5.21 -2.43 1.80
CA ALA A 22 -5.19 -1.82 3.13
C ALA A 22 -3.77 -1.49 3.59
N LEU A 23 -2.78 -2.36 3.36
CA LEU A 23 -1.39 -2.07 3.69
C LEU A 23 -0.83 -0.92 2.85
N THR A 24 -1.03 -0.96 1.53
CA THR A 24 -0.55 0.09 0.61
C THR A 24 -1.19 1.44 0.92
N ALA A 25 -2.51 1.46 1.10
CA ALA A 25 -3.26 2.65 1.43
C ALA A 25 -2.96 3.18 2.83
N LEU A 26 -2.71 2.31 3.81
CA LEU A 26 -2.29 2.74 5.15
C LEU A 26 -0.93 3.45 5.09
N GLY A 27 0.01 2.96 4.28
CA GLY A 27 1.28 3.66 4.02
C GLY A 27 1.06 5.05 3.44
N LEU A 28 0.19 5.18 2.43
CA LEU A 28 -0.14 6.47 1.81
C LEU A 28 -0.87 7.41 2.80
N SER A 29 -1.80 6.87 3.59
CA SER A 29 -2.56 7.58 4.61
C SER A 29 -1.66 8.14 5.71
N LEU A 30 -0.61 7.39 6.09
CA LEU A 30 0.40 7.85 7.06
C LEU A 30 1.20 9.04 6.54
N VAL A 31 1.71 8.93 5.30
CA VAL A 31 2.47 10.01 4.65
C VAL A 31 1.61 11.27 4.57
N PHE A 32 0.39 11.14 4.06
CA PHE A 32 -0.51 12.28 3.96
C PHE A 32 -0.91 12.81 5.35
N GLY A 33 -1.25 11.94 6.29
CA GLY A 33 -1.73 12.32 7.62
C GLY A 33 -0.73 13.17 8.38
N VAL A 34 0.56 12.83 8.32
CA VAL A 34 1.60 13.56 9.06
C VAL A 34 2.18 14.72 8.26
N MET A 35 2.44 14.53 6.96
CA MET A 35 3.15 15.51 6.14
C MET A 35 2.22 16.46 5.37
N ARG A 36 0.93 16.13 5.23
CA ARG A 36 -0.07 16.84 4.41
C ARG A 36 0.34 17.07 2.96
N VAL A 37 1.15 16.16 2.41
CA VAL A 37 1.56 16.17 1.00
C VAL A 37 1.10 14.91 0.28
N VAL A 38 0.73 15.08 -0.98
CA VAL A 38 0.34 13.99 -1.87
C VAL A 38 1.59 13.39 -2.50
N ASN A 39 1.79 12.09 -2.33
CA ASN A 39 2.90 11.36 -2.93
C ASN A 39 2.42 10.52 -4.12
N VAL A 40 2.62 11.02 -5.34
CA VAL A 40 2.24 10.28 -6.56
C VAL A 40 3.23 9.13 -6.84
N ALA A 41 4.46 9.18 -6.32
CA ALA A 41 5.44 8.10 -6.47
C ALA A 41 5.17 6.89 -5.56
N HIS A 42 4.14 6.92 -4.70
CA HIS A 42 3.90 5.86 -3.72
C HIS A 42 3.67 4.48 -4.36
N GLY A 43 3.07 4.45 -5.56
CA GLY A 43 2.90 3.25 -6.36
C GLY A 43 4.22 2.64 -6.80
N GLU A 44 5.22 3.47 -7.08
CA GLU A 44 6.53 2.98 -7.50
C GLU A 44 7.30 2.33 -6.35
N PHE A 45 7.04 2.70 -5.10
CA PHE A 45 7.58 1.97 -3.95
C PHE A 45 6.96 0.58 -3.80
N PHE A 46 5.69 0.41 -4.16
CA PHE A 46 5.06 -0.90 -4.29
C PHE A 46 5.73 -1.70 -5.43
N MET A 47 5.89 -1.10 -6.62
CA MET A 47 6.55 -1.76 -7.75
C MET A 47 8.00 -2.16 -7.44
N LEU A 48 8.79 -1.27 -6.82
CA LEU A 48 10.15 -1.59 -6.37
C LEU A 48 10.15 -2.74 -5.35
N GLY A 49 9.19 -2.77 -4.44
CA GLY A 49 9.01 -3.91 -3.52
C GLY A 49 8.82 -5.23 -4.26
N ALA A 50 8.01 -5.23 -5.32
CA ALA A 50 7.76 -6.39 -6.17
C ALA A 50 9.03 -6.84 -6.94
N VAL A 51 9.71 -5.90 -7.60
CA VAL A 51 10.93 -6.16 -8.37
C VAL A 51 12.06 -6.65 -7.47
N LEU A 52 12.23 -6.03 -6.29
CA LEU A 52 13.22 -6.46 -5.30
C LEU A 52 12.86 -7.80 -4.68
N ALA A 53 11.57 -8.11 -4.49
CA ALA A 53 11.15 -9.43 -4.04
C ALA A 53 11.60 -10.52 -5.02
N TRP A 54 11.40 -10.29 -6.31
CA TRP A 54 11.92 -11.17 -7.36
C TRP A 54 13.45 -11.26 -7.34
N ALA A 55 14.15 -10.14 -7.28
CA ALA A 55 15.62 -10.13 -7.31
C ALA A 55 16.22 -10.86 -6.09
N VAL A 56 15.69 -10.63 -4.88
CA VAL A 56 16.17 -11.27 -3.65
C VAL A 56 15.82 -12.75 -3.61
N SER A 57 14.59 -13.12 -3.98
CA SER A 57 14.15 -14.52 -3.96
C SER A 57 14.90 -15.38 -4.98
N THR A 58 15.25 -14.82 -6.14
CA THR A 58 16.04 -15.54 -7.17
C THR A 58 17.54 -15.59 -6.89
N ALA A 59 18.08 -14.60 -6.17
CA ALA A 59 19.50 -14.60 -5.80
C ALA A 59 19.84 -15.64 -4.71
N ILE A 60 18.87 -16.02 -3.87
CA ILE A 60 19.08 -16.99 -2.79
C ILE A 60 18.76 -18.39 -3.29
N SER A 61 19.80 -19.20 -3.50
CA SER A 61 19.63 -20.62 -3.83
C SER A 61 19.11 -21.41 -2.63
N GLY A 62 18.08 -22.24 -2.82
CA GLY A 62 17.56 -23.13 -1.79
C GLY A 62 16.04 -23.31 -1.89
N HIS A 63 15.41 -23.62 -0.75
CA HIS A 63 13.96 -23.74 -0.69
C HIS A 63 13.29 -22.37 -0.93
N PRO A 64 12.25 -22.27 -1.78
CA PRO A 64 11.59 -20.99 -2.13
C PRO A 64 11.16 -20.15 -0.92
N ALA A 65 10.77 -20.82 0.16
CA ALA A 65 10.45 -20.19 1.44
C ALA A 65 11.58 -19.29 2.00
N ILE A 66 12.85 -19.69 1.86
CA ILE A 66 13.99 -18.93 2.40
C ILE A 66 14.15 -17.64 1.60
N GLY A 67 14.13 -17.75 0.26
CA GLY A 67 14.20 -16.60 -0.63
C GLY A 67 13.04 -15.63 -0.41
N PHE A 68 11.83 -16.15 -0.20
CA PHE A 68 10.65 -15.33 0.09
C PHE A 68 10.73 -14.61 1.44
N VAL A 69 11.13 -15.30 2.52
CA VAL A 69 11.28 -14.68 3.84
C VAL A 69 12.39 -13.62 3.82
N ALA A 70 13.49 -13.88 3.13
CA ALA A 70 14.53 -12.89 2.91
C ALA A 70 14.01 -11.67 2.13
N ALA A 71 13.22 -11.88 1.07
CA ALA A 71 12.57 -10.81 0.32
C ALA A 71 11.63 -9.98 1.21
N LEU A 72 10.86 -10.61 2.10
CA LEU A 72 9.95 -9.95 3.04
C LEU A 72 10.65 -9.00 4.02
N VAL A 73 11.95 -9.20 4.26
CA VAL A 73 12.77 -8.32 5.12
C VAL A 73 13.59 -7.35 4.28
N ILE A 74 14.33 -7.85 3.29
CA ILE A 74 15.31 -7.07 2.52
C ILE A 74 14.62 -6.06 1.60
N ALA A 75 13.57 -6.46 0.87
CA ALA A 75 12.94 -5.58 -0.11
C ALA A 75 12.33 -4.33 0.55
N PRO A 76 11.55 -4.42 1.65
CA PRO A 76 11.06 -3.24 2.34
C PRO A 76 12.17 -2.34 2.87
N LEU A 77 13.24 -2.90 3.44
CA LEU A 77 14.36 -2.10 3.95
C LEU A 77 15.06 -1.31 2.85
N LEU A 78 15.29 -1.92 1.68
CA LEU A 78 15.85 -1.25 0.52
C LEU A 78 14.91 -0.17 -0.03
N VAL A 79 13.61 -0.44 -0.13
CA VAL A 79 12.62 0.56 -0.54
C VAL A 79 12.54 1.71 0.45
N GLY A 80 12.58 1.42 1.76
CA GLY A 80 12.64 2.44 2.82
C GLY A 80 13.89 3.31 2.71
N LEU A 81 15.04 2.73 2.36
CA LEU A 81 16.26 3.48 2.09
C LEU A 81 16.13 4.38 0.86
N VAL A 82 15.57 3.86 -0.24
CA VAL A 82 15.29 4.67 -1.45
C VAL A 82 14.35 5.82 -1.10
N ALA A 83 13.31 5.57 -0.31
CA ALA A 83 12.38 6.59 0.17
C ALA A 83 13.07 7.64 1.05
N LEU A 84 13.98 7.25 1.95
CA LEU A 84 14.77 8.20 2.75
C LEU A 84 15.68 9.07 1.89
N VAL A 85 16.31 8.49 0.87
CA VAL A 85 17.18 9.21 -0.06
C VAL A 85 16.35 10.20 -0.89
N ALA A 86 15.21 9.75 -1.42
CA ALA A 86 14.25 10.56 -2.14
C ALA A 86 13.73 11.73 -1.29
N GLU A 87 13.35 11.47 -0.04
CA GLU A 87 12.89 12.49 0.90
C GLU A 87 13.99 13.53 1.15
N ARG A 88 15.21 13.09 1.44
CA ARG A 88 16.33 13.98 1.80
C ARG A 88 16.81 14.83 0.62
N LEU A 89 16.87 14.26 -0.57
CA LEU A 89 17.41 14.92 -1.76
C LEU A 89 16.37 15.78 -2.49
N VAL A 90 15.09 15.43 -2.39
CA VAL A 90 14.01 16.08 -3.14
C VAL A 90 13.04 16.79 -2.21
N LEU A 91 12.29 16.04 -1.39
CA LEU A 91 11.16 16.60 -0.62
C LEU A 91 11.61 17.64 0.41
N ARG A 92 12.70 17.35 1.14
CA ARG A 92 13.25 18.28 2.12
C ARG A 92 13.74 19.58 1.50
N ARG A 93 14.30 19.54 0.29
CA ARG A 93 14.75 20.74 -0.43
C ARG A 93 13.58 21.60 -0.91
N LEU A 94 12.43 20.98 -1.13
CA LEU A 94 11.18 21.67 -1.47
C LEU A 94 10.43 22.17 -0.23
N ASN A 95 11.00 22.03 0.97
CA ASN A 95 10.38 22.36 2.25
C ASN A 95 8.99 21.72 2.44
N TYR A 96 8.74 20.59 1.78
CA TYR A 96 7.45 19.88 1.78
C TYR A 96 6.29 20.76 1.28
N ASN A 97 6.54 21.71 0.37
CA ASN A 97 5.49 22.47 -0.30
C ASN A 97 4.54 21.48 -1.04
N PRO A 98 3.22 21.52 -0.81
CA PRO A 98 2.27 20.59 -1.44
C PRO A 98 2.34 20.55 -2.96
N GLU A 99 2.35 21.70 -3.63
CA GLU A 99 2.34 21.79 -5.10
C GLU A 99 3.66 21.27 -5.69
N GLY A 100 4.78 21.74 -5.13
CA GLY A 100 6.11 21.29 -5.54
C GLY A 100 6.33 19.80 -5.30
N THR A 101 5.76 19.24 -4.22
CA THR A 101 5.85 17.82 -3.90
C THR A 101 5.10 16.95 -4.89
N ILE A 102 3.94 17.39 -5.38
CA ILE A 102 3.20 16.65 -6.43
C ILE A 102 4.06 16.56 -7.70
N VAL A 103 4.57 17.70 -8.19
CA VAL A 103 5.39 17.74 -9.41
C VAL A 103 6.66 16.89 -9.24
N ALA A 104 7.32 17.00 -8.08
CA ALA A 104 8.53 16.24 -7.79
C ALA A 104 8.28 14.74 -7.69
N THR A 105 7.16 14.32 -7.11
CA THR A 105 6.80 12.89 -6.99
C THR A 105 6.34 12.30 -8.33
N ILE A 106 5.77 13.10 -9.24
CA ILE A 106 5.55 12.68 -10.64
C ILE A 106 6.89 12.46 -11.34
N GLY A 107 7.84 13.38 -11.19
CA GLY A 107 9.19 13.21 -11.74
C GLY A 107 9.89 11.96 -11.18
N MET A 108 9.78 11.74 -9.87
CA MET A 108 10.31 10.56 -9.20
C MET A 108 9.65 9.27 -9.68
N LEU A 109 8.33 9.30 -9.92
CA LEU A 109 7.60 8.17 -10.50
C LEU A 109 8.25 7.74 -11.81
N TYR A 110 8.40 8.66 -12.77
CA TYR A 110 8.97 8.35 -14.07
C TYR A 110 10.43 7.90 -13.98
N ILE A 111 11.23 8.51 -13.10
CA ILE A 111 12.62 8.10 -12.89
C ILE A 111 12.68 6.66 -12.36
N ILE A 112 11.92 6.33 -11.31
CA ILE A 112 11.92 4.99 -10.71
C ILE A 112 11.42 3.96 -11.74
N GLN A 113 10.34 4.26 -12.44
CA GLN A 113 9.76 3.40 -13.46
C GLN A 113 10.75 3.16 -14.61
N GLN A 114 11.45 4.20 -15.08
CA GLN A 114 12.43 4.07 -16.15
C GLN A 114 13.67 3.29 -15.70
N LEU A 115 14.13 3.49 -14.45
CA LEU A 115 15.21 2.69 -13.88
C LEU A 115 14.81 1.22 -13.77
N ALA A 116 13.59 0.92 -13.31
CA ALA A 116 13.06 -0.43 -13.28
C ALA A 116 13.02 -1.03 -14.70
N LEU A 117 12.46 -0.32 -15.68
CA LEU A 117 12.44 -0.79 -17.06
C LEU A 117 13.85 -1.09 -17.61
N THR A 118 14.84 -0.25 -17.27
CA THR A 118 16.22 -0.39 -17.75
C THR A 118 16.95 -1.56 -17.10
N PHE A 119 16.83 -1.74 -15.78
CA PHE A 119 17.59 -2.75 -15.02
C PHE A 119 16.86 -4.08 -14.85
N TYR A 120 15.54 -4.06 -14.70
CA TYR A 120 14.71 -5.26 -14.53
C TYR A 120 14.19 -5.80 -15.88
N GLY A 121 13.77 -4.89 -16.76
CA GLY A 121 13.20 -5.20 -18.07
C GLY A 121 11.67 -5.05 -18.15
N PRO A 122 11.09 -5.21 -19.35
CA PRO A 122 9.65 -5.08 -19.57
C PRO A 122 8.85 -6.33 -19.16
N GLU A 123 9.51 -7.49 -19.10
CA GLU A 123 8.85 -8.78 -18.90
C GLU A 123 8.37 -8.99 -17.47
N ALA A 124 7.17 -9.56 -17.33
CA ALA A 124 6.66 -10.00 -16.04
C ALA A 124 7.40 -11.26 -15.58
N ARG A 125 7.83 -11.31 -14.32
CA ARG A 125 8.52 -12.47 -13.75
C ARG A 125 7.83 -12.95 -12.49
N PRO A 126 7.55 -14.26 -12.36
CA PRO A 126 6.92 -14.81 -11.16
C PRO A 126 7.93 -14.90 -10.02
N VAL A 127 7.40 -14.88 -8.80
CA VAL A 127 8.13 -15.30 -7.61
C VAL A 127 7.43 -16.54 -7.08
N GLU A 128 8.21 -17.57 -6.77
CA GLU A 128 7.63 -18.80 -6.24
C GLU A 128 7.07 -18.56 -4.83
N PRO A 129 5.85 -19.04 -4.54
CA PRO A 129 5.30 -18.91 -3.20
C PRO A 129 6.10 -19.78 -2.21
N PRO A 130 6.24 -19.34 -0.94
CA PRO A 130 6.99 -20.07 0.08
C PRO A 130 6.38 -21.45 0.39
N PHE A 131 5.09 -21.62 0.14
CA PHE A 131 4.34 -22.86 0.30
C PHE A 131 3.14 -22.88 -0.64
N SER A 132 2.74 -24.06 -1.06
CA SER A 132 1.60 -24.27 -1.95
C SER A 132 0.72 -25.41 -1.41
N TYR A 133 -0.17 -25.08 -0.48
CA TYR A 133 -1.23 -26.00 -0.07
C TYR A 133 -2.59 -25.50 -0.58
N ARG A 134 -3.49 -26.46 -0.86
CA ARG A 134 -4.83 -26.18 -1.36
C ARG A 134 -5.86 -26.65 -0.35
N ILE A 135 -6.77 -25.77 0.02
CA ILE A 135 -7.91 -26.11 0.88
C ILE A 135 -9.03 -26.58 -0.03
N LEU A 136 -9.43 -27.83 0.11
CA LEU A 136 -10.52 -28.43 -0.65
C LEU A 136 -11.84 -28.17 0.09
N LEU A 137 -12.64 -27.24 -0.41
CA LEU A 137 -14.03 -27.08 0.01
C LEU A 137 -14.91 -28.02 -0.86
N PRO A 138 -16.14 -28.36 -0.41
CA PRO A 138 -17.02 -29.26 -1.15
C PRO A 138 -17.32 -28.83 -2.59
N TRP A 139 -17.17 -27.53 -2.90
CA TRP A 139 -17.53 -26.93 -4.19
C TRP A 139 -16.32 -26.43 -5.00
N PHE A 140 -15.22 -26.04 -4.35
CA PHE A 140 -14.02 -25.52 -5.01
C PHE A 140 -12.77 -25.70 -4.14
N GLY A 141 -11.59 -25.75 -4.76
CA GLY A 141 -10.32 -25.75 -4.04
C GLY A 141 -9.68 -24.35 -4.05
N TYR A 142 -9.38 -23.80 -2.87
CA TYR A 142 -8.79 -22.47 -2.68
C TYR A 142 -7.31 -22.51 -2.28
N SER A 143 -6.52 -21.52 -2.70
CA SER A 143 -5.10 -21.45 -2.36
C SER A 143 -4.91 -21.06 -0.90
N GLY A 144 -4.21 -21.90 -0.13
CA GLY A 144 -3.82 -21.60 1.24
C GLY A 144 -2.90 -20.38 1.34
N TYR A 145 -2.07 -20.16 0.31
CA TYR A 145 -1.19 -18.99 0.25
C TYR A 145 -1.98 -17.67 0.23
N LYS A 146 -3.10 -17.60 -0.50
CA LYS A 146 -3.96 -16.40 -0.53
C LYS A 146 -4.51 -16.04 0.86
N LEU A 147 -4.93 -17.04 1.65
CA LEU A 147 -5.36 -16.82 3.04
C LEU A 147 -4.19 -16.41 3.94
N SER A 148 -2.99 -16.92 3.69
CA SER A 148 -1.80 -16.50 4.45
C SER A 148 -1.43 -15.03 4.18
N VAL A 149 -1.62 -14.53 2.96
CA VAL A 149 -1.43 -13.12 2.60
C VAL A 149 -2.40 -12.26 3.41
N VAL A 150 -3.66 -12.65 3.50
CA VAL A 150 -4.67 -11.98 4.33
C VAL A 150 -4.24 -11.94 5.79
N ALA A 151 -3.85 -13.08 6.35
CA ALA A 151 -3.45 -13.18 7.74
C ALA A 151 -2.19 -12.33 8.05
N ALA A 152 -1.18 -12.39 7.18
CA ALA A 152 0.04 -11.61 7.32
C ALA A 152 -0.25 -10.10 7.26
N SER A 153 -1.09 -9.66 6.30
CA SER A 153 -1.52 -8.27 6.20
C SER A 153 -2.30 -7.81 7.42
N ALA A 154 -3.22 -8.64 7.94
CA ALA A 154 -3.97 -8.32 9.16
C ALA A 154 -3.03 -8.15 10.37
N ILE A 155 -2.05 -9.05 10.52
CA ILE A 155 -1.02 -8.95 11.57
C ILE A 155 -0.22 -7.65 11.43
N LEU A 156 0.23 -7.31 10.23
CA LEU A 156 1.00 -6.08 9.97
C LEU A 156 0.17 -4.81 10.21
N LEU A 157 -1.12 -4.82 9.85
CA LEU A 157 -2.03 -3.72 10.16
C LEU A 157 -2.20 -3.54 11.68
N VAL A 158 -2.35 -4.63 12.43
CA VAL A 158 -2.44 -4.61 13.90
C VAL A 158 -1.13 -4.12 14.51
N ILE A 159 0.03 -4.61 14.04
CA ILE A 159 1.35 -4.15 14.50
C ILE A 159 1.48 -2.66 14.25
N THR A 160 1.18 -2.20 13.05
CA THR A 160 1.27 -0.77 12.69
C THR A 160 0.33 0.06 13.56
N TRP A 161 -0.90 -0.40 13.79
CA TRP A 161 -1.84 0.26 14.68
C TRP A 161 -1.34 0.33 16.13
N LEU A 162 -0.75 -0.75 16.66
CA LEU A 162 -0.16 -0.79 17.99
C LEU A 162 1.03 0.16 18.10
N VAL A 163 1.93 0.17 17.11
CA VAL A 163 3.07 1.10 17.07
C VAL A 163 2.55 2.54 17.11
N LEU A 164 1.57 2.86 16.28
CA LEU A 164 1.04 4.22 16.19
C LEU A 164 0.27 4.62 17.45
N THR A 165 -0.51 3.73 18.07
CA THR A 165 -1.37 4.09 19.22
C THR A 165 -0.68 3.95 20.57
N ARG A 166 0.23 2.98 20.74
CA ARG A 166 0.80 2.61 22.04
C ARG A 166 2.25 3.01 22.25
N THR A 167 2.96 3.51 21.24
CA THR A 167 4.40 3.87 21.38
C THR A 167 4.67 5.37 21.35
N LYS A 168 5.85 5.75 21.85
CA LYS A 168 6.35 7.14 21.79
C LYS A 168 6.49 7.65 20.35
N ILE A 169 6.87 6.77 19.41
CA ILE A 169 6.99 7.12 17.99
C ILE A 169 5.63 7.60 17.45
N GLY A 170 4.57 6.85 17.75
CA GLY A 170 3.22 7.20 17.34
C GLY A 170 2.68 8.46 18.03
N LEU A 171 3.06 8.71 19.29
CA LEU A 171 2.74 9.96 19.98
C LEU A 171 3.38 11.17 19.29
N ILE A 172 4.66 11.07 18.93
CA ILE A 172 5.40 12.12 18.23
C ILE A 172 4.77 12.39 16.86
N MET A 173 4.46 11.33 16.09
CA MET A 173 3.81 11.47 14.78
C MET A 173 2.45 12.18 14.87
N ARG A 174 1.62 11.81 15.86
CA ARG A 174 0.32 12.49 16.08
C ARG A 174 0.47 13.94 16.51
N ALA A 175 1.45 14.25 17.36
CA ALA A 175 1.74 15.62 17.77
C ALA A 175 2.13 16.47 16.56
N THR A 176 3.01 15.95 15.69
CA THR A 176 3.40 16.61 14.44
C THR A 176 2.23 16.76 13.45
N GLN A 177 1.34 15.77 13.34
CA GLN A 177 0.14 15.83 12.50
C GLN A 177 -0.85 16.92 12.95
N TYR A 178 -0.99 17.11 14.26
CA TYR A 178 -1.90 18.08 14.84
C TYR A 178 -1.43 19.51 14.55
N ASP A 179 -0.22 19.83 14.99
CA ASP A 179 0.41 21.13 14.78
C ASP A 179 1.94 20.98 14.70
N ARG A 180 2.47 21.24 13.51
CA ARG A 180 3.90 21.18 13.23
C ARG A 180 4.70 22.23 14.00
N GLU A 181 4.23 23.47 14.06
CA GLU A 181 4.95 24.59 14.66
C GLU A 181 5.04 24.42 16.17
N THR A 182 3.91 24.03 16.79
CA THR A 182 3.88 23.70 18.21
C THR A 182 4.79 22.50 18.51
N ALA A 183 4.76 21.44 17.71
CA ALA A 183 5.66 20.29 17.88
C ALA A 183 7.15 20.69 17.81
N GLN A 184 7.52 21.57 16.87
CA GLN A 184 8.88 22.09 16.76
C GLN A 184 9.29 22.94 17.98
N ALA A 185 8.38 23.75 18.53
CA ALA A 185 8.61 24.52 19.75
C ALA A 185 8.90 23.64 20.97
N PHE A 186 8.32 22.43 21.03
CA PHE A 186 8.62 21.42 22.04
C PHE A 186 9.89 20.58 21.72
N GLY A 187 10.68 20.96 20.72
CA GLY A 187 11.95 20.32 20.37
C GLY A 187 11.82 19.02 19.58
N ILE A 188 10.65 18.72 19.01
CA ILE A 188 10.48 17.55 18.14
C ILE A 188 11.18 17.82 16.79
N PRO A 189 12.12 16.97 16.36
CA PRO A 189 12.79 17.14 15.07
C PRO A 189 11.86 16.70 13.92
N VAL A 190 10.93 17.58 13.52
CA VAL A 190 9.87 17.28 12.54
C VAL A 190 10.43 16.73 11.24
N GLU A 191 11.57 17.22 10.76
CA GLU A 191 12.20 16.74 9.52
C GLU A 191 12.60 15.27 9.63
N ARG A 192 13.02 14.81 10.82
CA ARG A 192 13.31 13.38 11.05
C ARG A 192 12.03 12.56 11.15
N VAL A 193 10.97 13.14 11.71
CA VAL A 193 9.64 12.49 11.76
C VAL A 193 9.12 12.30 10.34
N TYR A 194 9.20 13.33 9.49
CA TYR A 194 8.77 13.28 8.09
C TYR A 194 9.57 12.24 7.29
N ALA A 195 10.90 12.23 7.42
CA ALA A 195 11.74 11.22 6.79
C ALA A 195 11.35 9.79 7.23
N GLY A 196 11.13 9.59 8.54
CA GLY A 196 10.70 8.30 9.09
C GLY A 196 9.32 7.86 8.59
N VAL A 197 8.34 8.77 8.55
CA VAL A 197 6.99 8.48 8.05
C VAL A 197 7.03 8.14 6.56
N PHE A 198 7.77 8.90 5.76
CA PHE A 198 7.91 8.65 4.32
C PHE A 198 8.53 7.28 4.05
N ALA A 199 9.58 6.92 4.80
CA ALA A 199 10.23 5.61 4.71
C ALA A 199 9.29 4.48 5.13
N VAL A 200 8.61 4.59 6.28
CA VAL A 200 7.68 3.56 6.77
C VAL A 200 6.50 3.40 5.83
N GLY A 201 5.97 4.49 5.28
CA GLY A 201 4.90 4.44 4.27
C GLY A 201 5.33 3.65 3.03
N ALA A 202 6.52 3.91 2.51
CA ALA A 202 7.08 3.19 1.38
C ALA A 202 7.38 1.71 1.71
N MET A 203 7.86 1.42 2.92
CA MET A 203 8.08 0.06 3.42
C MET A 203 6.77 -0.75 3.47
N LEU A 204 5.67 -0.17 3.94
CA LEU A 204 4.38 -0.84 3.98
C LEU A 204 3.86 -1.18 2.57
N ALA A 205 4.03 -0.27 1.62
CA ALA A 205 3.73 -0.53 0.22
C ALA A 205 4.61 -1.66 -0.36
N ALA A 206 5.90 -1.68 -0.04
CA ALA A 206 6.80 -2.74 -0.46
C ALA A 206 6.46 -4.10 0.15
N ILE A 207 6.08 -4.14 1.43
CA ILE A 207 5.64 -5.38 2.09
C ILE A 207 4.38 -5.92 1.41
N ALA A 208 3.41 -5.04 1.13
CA ALA A 208 2.20 -5.42 0.40
C ALA A 208 2.54 -6.02 -0.98
N ALA A 209 3.51 -5.44 -1.69
CA ALA A 209 4.01 -5.92 -2.96
C ALA A 209 4.67 -7.30 -2.88
N VAL A 210 5.53 -7.51 -1.87
CA VAL A 210 6.19 -8.82 -1.64
C VAL A 210 5.14 -9.91 -1.40
N LEU A 211 4.09 -9.62 -0.62
CA LEU A 211 3.04 -10.58 -0.30
C LEU A 211 2.19 -10.96 -1.53
N ILE A 212 1.86 -10.00 -2.41
CA ILE A 212 1.01 -10.25 -3.58
C ILE A 212 1.78 -10.86 -4.77
N VAL A 213 3.07 -10.58 -4.91
CA VAL A 213 3.82 -10.91 -6.14
C VAL A 213 3.78 -12.39 -6.53
N PRO A 214 3.79 -13.38 -5.61
CA PRO A 214 3.64 -14.79 -6.00
C PRO A 214 2.30 -15.15 -6.66
N ILE A 215 1.29 -14.29 -6.56
CA ILE A 215 -0.03 -14.47 -7.21
C ILE A 215 -0.32 -13.45 -8.31
N SER A 216 0.55 -12.47 -8.55
CA SER A 216 0.33 -11.40 -9.55
C SER A 216 1.51 -11.14 -10.50
N GLN A 217 2.67 -11.75 -10.25
CA GLN A 217 3.95 -11.56 -10.96
C GLN A 217 4.51 -10.13 -10.88
N ALA A 218 5.84 -10.03 -10.73
CA ALA A 218 6.52 -8.74 -10.68
C ALA A 218 6.66 -8.14 -12.09
N HIS A 219 6.33 -6.87 -12.25
CA HIS A 219 6.54 -6.12 -13.50
C HIS A 219 6.65 -4.61 -13.22
N TYR A 220 7.32 -3.88 -14.11
CA TYR A 220 7.70 -2.47 -13.88
C TYR A 220 6.53 -1.47 -13.85
N LEU A 221 5.33 -1.88 -14.26
CA LEU A 221 4.10 -1.05 -14.22
C LEU A 221 3.16 -1.39 -13.07
N MET A 222 3.51 -2.38 -12.23
CA MET A 222 2.59 -2.94 -11.24
C MET A 222 2.16 -1.92 -10.16
N GLY A 223 2.86 -0.80 -10.04
CA GLY A 223 2.57 0.25 -9.05
C GLY A 223 1.33 1.10 -9.37
N GLN A 224 0.92 1.19 -10.64
CA GLN A 224 -0.10 2.16 -11.09
C GLN A 224 -1.50 1.85 -10.56
N ASP A 225 -1.96 0.60 -10.71
CA ASP A 225 -3.27 0.16 -10.26
C ASP A 225 -3.41 0.24 -8.72
N PRO A 226 -2.46 -0.30 -7.91
CA PRO A 226 -2.47 -0.15 -6.45
C PRO A 226 -2.42 1.30 -5.99
N LEU A 227 -1.69 2.18 -6.68
CA LEU A 227 -1.64 3.61 -6.37
C LEU A 227 -3.01 4.26 -6.53
N LEU A 228 -3.65 4.06 -7.69
CA LEU A 228 -4.97 4.60 -7.98
C LEU A 228 -5.98 4.13 -6.93
N LEU A 229 -6.04 2.82 -6.67
CA LEU A 229 -6.94 2.25 -5.67
C LEU A 229 -6.61 2.73 -4.25
N SER A 230 -5.34 2.95 -3.93
CA SER A 230 -4.95 3.49 -2.61
C SER A 230 -5.41 4.94 -2.44
N PHE A 231 -5.32 5.77 -3.48
CA PHE A 231 -5.89 7.12 -3.44
C PHE A 231 -7.40 7.09 -3.22
N ILE A 232 -8.10 6.24 -3.97
CA ILE A 232 -9.54 6.00 -3.80
C ILE A 232 -9.86 5.66 -2.33
N VAL A 233 -9.13 4.71 -1.75
CA VAL A 233 -9.30 4.27 -0.37
C VAL A 233 -9.02 5.38 0.64
N VAL A 234 -7.92 6.13 0.48
CA VAL A 234 -7.56 7.19 1.43
C VAL A 234 -8.55 8.36 1.36
N ILE A 235 -9.03 8.72 0.17
CA ILE A 235 -10.06 9.75 -0.01
C ILE A 235 -11.37 9.31 0.66
N ILE A 236 -11.82 8.08 0.40
CA ILE A 236 -13.05 7.55 1.01
C ILE A 236 -12.89 7.41 2.52
N GLY A 237 -11.76 6.88 2.99
CA GLY A 237 -11.49 6.70 4.41
C GLY A 237 -11.39 8.02 5.18
N GLY A 238 -10.99 9.09 4.50
CA GLY A 238 -10.61 10.36 5.10
C GLY A 238 -9.09 10.43 5.24
N LEU A 239 -8.52 11.49 4.68
CA LEU A 239 -7.08 11.73 4.64
C LEU A 239 -6.47 11.75 6.05
N GLY A 240 -5.48 10.88 6.30
CA GLY A 240 -4.84 10.75 7.61
C GLY A 240 -5.63 9.95 8.65
N SER A 241 -6.79 9.37 8.29
CA SER A 241 -7.58 8.51 9.16
C SER A 241 -7.24 7.04 8.95
N LEU A 242 -6.46 6.46 9.87
CA LEU A 242 -6.05 5.04 9.79
C LEU A 242 -7.26 4.09 9.81
N ARG A 243 -8.22 4.35 10.71
CA ARG A 243 -9.43 3.53 10.84
C ARG A 243 -10.28 3.62 9.58
N GLY A 244 -10.46 4.83 9.05
CA GLY A 244 -11.21 5.04 7.82
C GLY A 244 -10.54 4.39 6.62
N THR A 245 -9.21 4.43 6.54
CA THR A 245 -8.43 3.80 5.48
C THR A 245 -8.65 2.28 5.46
N ILE A 246 -8.63 1.61 6.62
CA ILE A 246 -8.86 0.15 6.71
C ILE A 246 -10.29 -0.20 6.29
N VAL A 247 -11.30 0.52 6.81
CA VAL A 247 -12.71 0.27 6.44
C VAL A 247 -12.92 0.49 4.94
N ALA A 248 -12.38 1.58 4.39
CA ALA A 248 -12.48 1.87 2.97
C ALA A 248 -11.76 0.81 2.10
N ALA A 249 -10.59 0.33 2.52
CA ALA A 249 -9.87 -0.73 1.80
C ALA A 249 -10.65 -2.06 1.78
N VAL A 250 -11.30 -2.40 2.89
CA VAL A 250 -12.17 -3.58 2.96
C VAL A 250 -13.37 -3.42 2.04
N LEU A 251 -14.06 -2.27 2.09
CA LEU A 251 -15.19 -2.02 1.20
C LEU A 251 -14.79 -2.07 -0.27
N ILE A 252 -13.74 -1.34 -0.66
CA ILE A 252 -13.28 -1.27 -2.05
C ILE A 252 -12.77 -2.61 -2.56
N GLY A 253 -11.92 -3.32 -1.80
CA GLY A 253 -11.40 -4.61 -2.24
C GLY A 253 -12.47 -5.71 -2.31
N LEU A 254 -13.43 -5.75 -1.38
CA LEU A 254 -14.57 -6.67 -1.47
C LEU A 254 -15.48 -6.34 -2.66
N SER A 255 -15.76 -5.06 -2.88
CA SER A 255 -16.53 -4.63 -4.06
C SER A 255 -15.81 -5.00 -5.36
N ASP A 256 -14.50 -4.78 -5.45
CA ASP A 256 -13.70 -5.14 -6.62
C ASP A 256 -13.71 -6.66 -6.87
N GLY A 257 -13.49 -7.48 -5.83
CA GLY A 257 -13.53 -8.95 -5.95
C GLY A 257 -14.90 -9.50 -6.35
N ILE A 258 -15.98 -8.93 -5.81
CA ILE A 258 -17.35 -9.33 -6.16
C ILE A 258 -17.69 -8.90 -7.59
N VAL A 259 -17.46 -7.62 -7.93
CA VAL A 259 -17.83 -7.09 -9.25
C VAL A 259 -16.99 -7.73 -10.35
N SER A 260 -15.70 -7.95 -10.15
CA SER A 260 -14.83 -8.60 -11.15
C SER A 260 -15.17 -10.08 -11.39
N MET A 261 -15.82 -10.76 -10.44
CA MET A 261 -16.30 -12.14 -10.63
C MET A 261 -17.57 -12.21 -11.49
N PHE A 262 -18.49 -11.25 -11.34
CA PHE A 262 -19.79 -11.27 -12.02
C PHE A 262 -19.86 -10.35 -13.26
N PHE A 263 -18.96 -9.38 -13.36
CA PHE A 263 -18.89 -8.38 -14.41
C PHE A 263 -17.46 -8.21 -14.93
N SER A 264 -17.25 -7.32 -15.90
CA SER A 264 -15.90 -7.02 -16.39
C SER A 264 -15.06 -6.26 -15.34
N PRO A 265 -13.74 -6.50 -15.26
CA PRO A 265 -12.85 -5.71 -14.40
C PRO A 265 -12.91 -4.20 -14.69
N THR A 266 -13.15 -3.82 -15.96
CA THR A 266 -13.35 -2.42 -16.35
C THR A 266 -14.56 -1.80 -15.64
N LEU A 267 -15.67 -2.54 -15.53
CA LEU A 267 -16.85 -2.08 -14.81
C LEU A 267 -16.57 -1.93 -13.31
N ALA A 268 -15.81 -2.85 -12.70
CA ALA A 268 -15.40 -2.74 -11.30
C ALA A 268 -14.62 -1.44 -11.05
N LYS A 269 -13.66 -1.12 -11.93
CA LYS A 269 -12.90 0.14 -11.86
C LYS A 269 -13.81 1.37 -12.00
N ILE A 270 -14.74 1.38 -12.96
CA ILE A 270 -15.71 2.48 -13.16
C ILE A 270 -16.58 2.70 -11.91
N ILE A 271 -17.09 1.62 -11.31
CA ILE A 271 -17.91 1.70 -10.10
C ILE A 271 -17.08 2.25 -8.94
N ALA A 272 -15.84 1.80 -8.75
CA ALA A 272 -14.96 2.30 -7.70
C ALA A 272 -14.69 3.81 -7.83
N THR A 273 -14.43 4.32 -9.04
CA THR A 273 -14.26 5.78 -9.26
C THR A 273 -15.55 6.55 -9.06
N LEU A 274 -16.71 6.01 -9.45
CA LEU A 274 -18.00 6.65 -9.23
C LEU A 274 -18.33 6.75 -7.73
N VAL A 275 -18.00 5.71 -6.96
CA VAL A 275 -18.13 5.74 -5.48
C VAL A 275 -17.27 6.86 -4.88
N VAL A 276 -16.03 7.05 -5.34
CA VAL A 276 -15.21 8.19 -4.90
C VAL A 276 -15.85 9.52 -5.24
N ALA A 277 -16.34 9.68 -6.48
CA ALA A 277 -17.00 10.91 -6.90
C ALA A 277 -18.21 11.22 -6.00
N MET A 278 -19.03 10.22 -5.69
CA MET A 278 -20.16 10.38 -4.77
C MET A 278 -19.69 10.75 -3.36
N VAL A 279 -18.67 10.08 -2.82
CA VAL A 279 -18.14 10.40 -1.49
C VAL A 279 -17.59 11.84 -1.46
N LEU A 280 -16.87 12.28 -2.49
CA LEU A 280 -16.38 13.66 -2.55
C LEU A 280 -17.51 14.70 -2.61
N VAL A 281 -18.60 14.41 -3.34
CA VAL A 281 -19.77 15.30 -3.44
C VAL A 281 -20.53 15.38 -2.12
N PHE A 282 -20.80 14.24 -1.48
CA PHE A 282 -21.67 14.19 -0.30
C PHE A 282 -20.91 14.31 1.02
N ARG A 283 -19.64 13.89 1.08
CA ARG A 283 -18.76 13.88 2.25
C ARG A 283 -17.30 14.15 1.84
N PRO A 284 -16.93 15.40 1.51
CA PRO A 284 -15.59 15.75 1.03
C PRO A 284 -14.46 15.47 2.03
N GLN A 285 -14.80 15.26 3.31
CA GLN A 285 -13.86 14.89 4.38
C GLN A 285 -13.61 13.36 4.43
N GLY A 286 -14.31 12.56 3.62
CA GLY A 286 -14.34 11.11 3.72
C GLY A 286 -15.28 10.61 4.83
N LEU A 287 -15.28 9.30 5.05
CA LEU A 287 -16.14 8.63 6.03
C LEU A 287 -15.75 8.94 7.48
N PHE A 288 -14.45 9.13 7.75
CA PHE A 288 -13.89 9.33 9.09
C PHE A 288 -12.92 10.52 9.17
N GLY A 289 -13.00 11.48 8.24
CA GLY A 289 -12.24 12.72 8.35
C GLY A 289 -12.78 13.61 9.45
N THR A 290 -11.88 14.25 10.19
CA THR A 290 -12.25 15.23 11.22
C THR A 290 -12.36 16.60 10.57
N THR A 291 -13.49 17.28 10.74
CA THR A 291 -13.59 18.71 10.42
C THR A 291 -12.66 19.46 11.37
N SER A 292 -11.58 20.06 10.88
CA SER A 292 -10.79 20.97 11.71
C SER A 292 -11.67 22.16 12.07
N ARG A 293 -11.95 22.33 13.35
CA ARG A 293 -12.35 23.62 13.92
C ARG A 293 -11.09 24.45 14.15
#